data_AF-A0A9D4N7K4-F1
#
_entry.id   AF-A0A9D4N7K4-F1
#
_cell.length_a   1.000
_cell.length_b   1.000
_cell.length_c   1.000
_cell.angle_alpha   90.00
_cell.angle_beta   90.00
_cell.angle_gamma   90.00
#
_symmetry.space_group_name_H-M   'P 1'
#
loop_
_entity.id
_entity.type
_entity.pdbx_description
1 polymer ?
#
loop_
_entity_poly.entity_id
_entity_poly.type
_entity_poly.pdbx_seq_one_letter_code
_entity_poly.pdbx_strand_id
1 'polypeptide(L)'
;MTLPDYESAWTDIASSNTSASSYKEFDHKLGEVPILVDVQVKAIDGPNKGYIFQASGHQQRDDDQSEEYGGVIYIYSETSVRVSAPLQSNQYLGRTIYTGASPYWVGPNTQDSWSAQVRVRCWRQSSLPKPDFSKTGTTIKSTTGLGLFELNRLDLKGCVIVQMLTFYLQTRTVI
;
A
#
# COMPACT_ATOMS: atom_id res chain seq x y z
N MET A 1 3.25 19.64 6.62
CA MET A 1 3.89 18.41 6.12
C MET A 1 4.83 18.83 5.01
N THR A 2 6.07 18.34 5.02
CA THR A 2 7.07 18.68 3.99
C THR A 2 6.66 18.11 2.64
N LEU A 3 7.09 18.75 1.54
CA LEU A 3 6.89 18.22 0.20
C LEU A 3 7.63 16.88 0.05
N PRO A 4 7.12 15.94 -0.78
CA PRO A 4 7.85 14.72 -1.06
C PRO A 4 9.18 15.00 -1.77
N ASP A 5 10.20 14.23 -1.43
CA ASP A 5 11.50 14.27 -2.13
C ASP A 5 11.42 13.66 -3.52
N TYR A 6 10.44 12.79 -3.75
CA TYR A 6 10.11 12.23 -5.05
C TYR A 6 8.60 12.20 -5.24
N GLU A 7 8.13 12.68 -6.39
CA GLU A 7 6.75 12.55 -6.84
C GLU A 7 6.73 12.11 -8.31
N SER A 8 6.02 11.02 -8.61
CA SER A 8 5.84 10.56 -9.98
C SER A 8 4.74 11.33 -10.70
N ALA A 9 4.73 11.27 -12.03
CA ALA A 9 3.53 11.56 -12.80
C ALA A 9 2.41 10.54 -12.51
N TRP A 10 1.17 10.87 -12.88
CA TRP A 10 0.09 9.90 -12.93
C TRP A 10 0.34 8.89 -14.04
N THR A 11 0.34 7.61 -13.70
CA THR A 11 0.57 6.50 -14.63
C THR A 11 -0.61 5.55 -14.61
N ASP A 12 -1.06 5.10 -15.77
CA ASP A 12 -2.16 4.14 -15.86
C ASP A 12 -1.75 2.77 -15.29
N ILE A 13 -2.66 2.14 -14.55
CA ILE A 13 -2.54 0.77 -14.05
C ILE A 13 -3.89 0.08 -14.20
N ALA A 14 -3.86 -1.23 -14.44
CA ALA A 14 -5.09 -2.00 -14.56
C ALA A 14 -4.93 -3.40 -13.96
N SER A 15 -5.99 -3.88 -13.32
CA SER A 15 -6.17 -5.29 -13.09
C SER A 15 -6.23 -6.00 -14.44
N SER A 16 -5.48 -7.09 -14.58
CA SER A 16 -5.32 -7.76 -15.87
C SER A 16 -5.04 -9.25 -15.67
N ASN A 17 -5.10 -10.02 -16.76
CA ASN A 17 -4.55 -11.38 -16.84
C ASN A 17 -3.11 -11.39 -17.39
N THR A 18 -2.54 -10.21 -17.65
CA THR A 18 -1.17 -10.02 -18.11
C THR A 18 -0.40 -9.08 -17.20
N SER A 19 0.87 -9.40 -16.96
CA SER A 19 1.72 -8.64 -16.03
C SER A 19 2.04 -7.22 -16.52
N ALA A 20 2.03 -6.96 -17.83
CA ALA A 20 2.42 -5.67 -18.41
C ALA A 20 1.59 -4.47 -17.93
N SER A 21 0.31 -4.70 -17.60
CA SER A 21 -0.61 -3.67 -17.11
C SER A 21 -0.84 -3.75 -15.60
N SER A 22 -0.54 -4.90 -14.98
CA SER A 22 -0.84 -5.18 -13.58
C SER A 22 0.23 -4.69 -12.60
N TYR A 23 1.39 -4.24 -13.06
CA TYR A 23 2.36 -3.57 -12.19
C TYR A 23 3.08 -2.43 -12.89
N LYS A 24 3.60 -1.50 -12.08
CA LYS A 24 4.46 -0.38 -12.48
C LYS A 24 5.61 -0.25 -11.50
N GLU A 25 6.80 0.01 -12.03
CA GLU A 25 7.99 0.34 -11.23
C GLU A 25 8.31 1.81 -11.35
N PHE A 26 8.59 2.43 -10.21
CA PHE A 26 8.93 3.83 -10.09
C PHE A 26 10.30 3.93 -9.44
N ASP A 27 11.29 4.36 -10.21
CA ASP A 27 12.62 4.67 -9.69
C ASP A 27 12.59 6.06 -9.03
N HIS A 28 12.74 6.09 -7.70
CA HIS A 28 12.57 7.30 -6.91
C HIS A 28 13.89 8.07 -6.72
N LYS A 29 15.03 7.52 -7.13
CA LYS A 29 16.36 8.19 -7.10
C LYS A 29 16.78 8.78 -5.74
N LEU A 30 16.21 8.28 -4.63
CA LEU A 30 16.52 8.85 -3.30
C LEU A 30 17.86 8.38 -2.76
N GLY A 31 18.32 7.18 -3.16
CA GLY A 31 19.59 6.60 -2.70
C GLY A 31 19.53 6.02 -1.28
N GLU A 32 18.33 5.91 -0.70
CA GLU A 32 18.06 5.35 0.62
C GLU A 32 16.61 4.82 0.63
N VAL A 33 16.29 3.92 1.57
CA VAL A 33 14.90 3.46 1.76
C VAL A 33 14.07 4.65 2.23
N PRO A 34 12.98 5.02 1.53
CA PRO A 34 12.10 6.09 1.99
C PRO A 34 11.51 5.76 3.36
N ILE A 35 11.46 6.75 4.26
CA ILE A 35 10.81 6.60 5.57
C ILE A 35 9.29 6.58 5.46
N LEU A 36 8.75 7.20 4.41
CA LEU A 36 7.33 7.26 4.09
C LEU A 36 7.17 7.10 2.58
N VAL A 37 6.24 6.24 2.20
CA VAL A 37 5.77 6.06 0.82
C VAL A 37 4.26 6.19 0.83
N ASP A 38 3.75 7.07 -0.02
CA ASP A 38 2.32 7.30 -0.24
C ASP A 38 2.01 7.00 -1.69
N VAL A 39 1.27 5.92 -1.92
CA VAL A 39 0.80 5.52 -3.26
C VAL A 39 -0.66 5.87 -3.38
N GLN A 40 -0.95 6.75 -4.32
CA GLN A 40 -2.27 7.30 -4.57
C GLN A 40 -2.89 6.63 -5.79
N VAL A 41 -4.18 6.30 -5.71
CA VAL A 41 -4.94 5.63 -6.76
C VAL A 41 -6.13 6.51 -7.14
N LYS A 42 -6.08 7.13 -8.31
CA LYS A 42 -7.13 8.02 -8.81
C LYS A 42 -8.10 7.25 -9.68
N ALA A 43 -9.38 7.27 -9.30
CA ALA A 43 -10.44 6.74 -10.14
C ALA A 43 -10.58 7.58 -11.42
N ILE A 44 -10.62 6.90 -12.56
CA ILE A 44 -10.78 7.53 -13.89
C ILE A 44 -12.19 7.33 -14.45
N ASP A 45 -13.01 6.53 -13.75
CA ASP A 45 -14.35 6.10 -14.12
C ASP A 45 -15.27 6.01 -12.89
N GLY A 46 -16.53 5.66 -13.15
CA GLY A 46 -17.53 5.40 -12.13
C GLY A 46 -17.91 6.61 -11.26
N PRO A 47 -18.66 6.38 -10.17
CA PRO A 47 -19.20 7.42 -9.31
C PRO A 47 -18.15 8.27 -8.59
N ASN A 48 -16.95 7.73 -8.37
CA ASN A 48 -15.84 8.45 -7.73
C ASN A 48 -14.81 8.99 -8.73
N LYS A 49 -15.17 9.18 -10.00
CA LYS A 49 -14.23 9.71 -11.01
C LYS A 49 -13.55 11.00 -10.53
N GLY A 50 -12.22 10.99 -10.53
CA GLY A 50 -11.36 12.07 -10.06
C GLY A 50 -11.00 12.00 -8.57
N TYR A 51 -11.67 11.16 -7.79
CA TYR A 51 -11.31 10.91 -6.39
C TYR A 51 -10.02 10.12 -6.29
N ILE A 52 -9.22 10.43 -5.25
CA ILE A 52 -7.94 9.79 -4.98
C ILE A 52 -8.09 8.91 -3.74
N PHE A 53 -8.06 7.61 -3.96
CA PHE A 53 -7.95 6.59 -2.93
C PHE A 53 -6.48 6.41 -2.52
N GLN A 54 -6.26 5.89 -1.32
CA GLN A 54 -4.95 5.44 -0.89
C GLN A 54 -4.77 3.97 -1.23
N ALA A 55 -3.59 3.62 -1.76
CA ALA A 55 -3.25 2.21 -1.93
C ALA A 55 -3.16 1.55 -0.57
N SER A 56 -3.88 0.44 -0.40
CA SER A 56 -3.74 -0.44 0.74
C SER A 56 -2.43 -1.20 0.59
N GLY A 57 -1.44 -0.97 1.47
CA GLY A 57 -0.15 -1.68 1.42
C GLY A 57 -0.27 -3.21 1.54
N HIS A 58 -1.47 -3.72 1.84
CA HIS A 58 -1.76 -5.10 2.14
C HIS A 58 -3.13 -5.48 1.57
N GLN A 59 -3.15 -6.45 0.67
CA GLN A 59 -4.36 -7.17 0.23
C GLN A 59 -4.00 -8.66 0.29
N GLN A 60 -4.16 -9.27 1.47
CA GLN A 60 -3.94 -10.70 1.65
C GLN A 60 -5.26 -11.42 1.38
N ARG A 61 -5.57 -11.65 0.10
CA ARG A 61 -6.65 -12.54 -0.31
C ARG A 61 -6.22 -13.30 -1.56
N ASP A 62 -6.50 -14.60 -1.53
CA ASP A 62 -6.26 -15.52 -2.63
C ASP A 62 -7.39 -15.41 -3.68
N ASP A 63 -7.12 -15.75 -4.93
CA ASP A 63 -8.09 -15.69 -6.03
C ASP A 63 -9.04 -16.91 -6.08
N ASP A 64 -9.04 -17.75 -5.04
CA ASP A 64 -9.82 -18.98 -4.91
C ASP A 64 -11.19 -18.80 -4.19
N GLN A 65 -11.56 -17.57 -3.84
CA GLN A 65 -12.86 -17.25 -3.23
C GLN A 65 -13.72 -16.41 -4.18
N SER A 66 -15.03 -16.69 -4.21
CA SER A 66 -15.95 -16.10 -5.20
C SER A 66 -16.34 -14.65 -4.93
N GLU A 67 -16.02 -14.08 -3.76
CA GLU A 67 -16.30 -12.67 -3.50
C GLU A 67 -15.32 -11.77 -4.27
N GLU A 68 -15.74 -10.56 -4.63
CA GLU A 68 -14.89 -9.59 -5.30
C GLU A 68 -13.88 -8.99 -4.31
N TYR A 69 -12.64 -8.77 -4.78
CA TYR A 69 -11.59 -8.07 -4.04
C TYR A 69 -10.96 -7.02 -4.93
N GLY A 70 -10.26 -6.09 -4.31
CA GLY A 70 -9.52 -5.11 -5.08
C GLY A 70 -8.74 -4.16 -4.21
N GLY A 71 -7.92 -3.38 -4.90
CA GLY A 71 -6.96 -2.48 -4.29
C GLY A 71 -5.60 -2.72 -4.89
N VAL A 72 -4.88 -1.61 -5.04
CA VAL A 72 -3.48 -1.62 -5.42
C VAL A 72 -2.63 -1.81 -4.17
N ILE A 73 -1.63 -2.68 -4.27
CA ILE A 73 -0.59 -2.87 -3.25
C ILE A 73 0.73 -2.29 -3.74
N TYR A 74 1.68 -2.08 -2.83
CA TYR A 74 3.01 -1.63 -3.21
C TYR A 74 4.08 -2.17 -2.27
N ILE A 75 5.28 -2.36 -2.82
CA ILE A 75 6.51 -2.68 -2.10
C ILE A 75 7.60 -1.69 -2.52
N TYR A 76 8.56 -1.40 -1.65
CA TYR A 76 9.60 -0.41 -1.95
C TYR A 76 10.94 -0.78 -1.34
N SER A 77 12.01 -0.25 -1.94
CA SER A 77 13.41 -0.46 -1.55
C SER A 77 14.18 0.88 -1.53
N GLU A 78 15.51 0.81 -1.53
CA GLU A 78 16.39 1.99 -1.65
C GLU A 78 16.35 2.66 -3.02
N THR A 79 15.86 1.94 -4.04
CA THR A 79 15.95 2.37 -5.44
C THR A 79 14.60 2.53 -6.11
N SER A 80 13.59 1.76 -5.72
CA SER A 80 12.33 1.73 -6.44
C SER A 80 11.11 1.44 -5.56
N VAL A 81 9.96 1.88 -6.05
CA VAL A 81 8.64 1.46 -5.58
C VAL A 81 7.99 0.64 -6.69
N ARG A 82 7.60 -0.60 -6.39
CA ARG A 82 6.76 -1.41 -7.28
C ARG A 82 5.32 -1.33 -6.79
N VAL A 83 4.44 -0.90 -7.68
CA VAL A 83 2.99 -0.77 -7.46
C VAL A 83 2.30 -1.87 -8.27
N SER A 84 1.44 -2.66 -7.65
CA SER A 84 0.78 -3.81 -8.28
C SER A 84 -0.73 -3.76 -8.08
N ALA A 85 -1.47 -3.89 -9.18
CA ALA A 85 -2.89 -4.22 -9.19
C ALA A 85 -3.06 -5.75 -9.25
N PRO A 86 -4.26 -6.27 -8.90
CA PRO A 86 -4.57 -7.69 -9.02
C PRO A 86 -4.26 -8.24 -10.43
N LEU A 87 -3.50 -9.34 -10.45
CA LEU A 87 -3.24 -10.13 -11.64
C LEU A 87 -4.10 -11.40 -11.54
N GLN A 88 -4.97 -11.63 -12.51
CA GLN A 88 -5.73 -12.87 -12.57
C GLN A 88 -4.81 -14.01 -13.03
N SER A 89 -4.61 -14.99 -12.15
CA SER A 89 -4.02 -16.28 -12.48
C SER A 89 -5.08 -17.32 -12.81
N ASN A 90 -6.26 -17.25 -12.17
CA ASN A 90 -7.32 -18.26 -12.28
C ASN A 90 -8.68 -17.64 -12.69
N GLN A 91 -9.72 -17.80 -11.87
CA GLN A 91 -11.12 -17.56 -12.29
C GLN A 91 -11.61 -16.13 -12.02
N TYR A 92 -11.15 -15.48 -10.96
CA TYR A 92 -11.68 -14.17 -10.55
C TYR A 92 -10.66 -13.05 -10.76
N LEU A 93 -11.01 -12.07 -11.58
CA LEU A 93 -10.20 -10.87 -11.78
C LEU A 93 -10.54 -9.88 -10.65
N GLY A 94 -9.55 -9.63 -9.79
CA GLY A 94 -9.65 -8.58 -8.77
C GLY A 94 -9.71 -7.18 -9.41
N ARG A 95 -10.06 -6.17 -8.62
CA ARG A 95 -10.28 -4.80 -9.09
C ARG A 95 -9.14 -3.88 -8.66
N THR A 96 -8.86 -2.86 -9.46
CA THR A 96 -7.86 -1.84 -9.11
C THR A 96 -8.39 -0.92 -8.01
N ILE A 97 -9.70 -0.64 -8.05
CA ILE A 97 -10.43 0.04 -6.98
C ILE A 97 -11.70 -0.76 -6.70
N TYR A 98 -11.89 -1.16 -5.44
CA TYR A 98 -13.10 -1.81 -4.99
C TYR A 98 -13.48 -1.29 -3.60
N THR A 99 -14.67 -0.74 -3.47
CA THR A 99 -15.17 -0.21 -2.19
C THR A 99 -16.25 -1.09 -1.56
N GLY A 100 -16.43 -2.32 -2.07
CA GLY A 100 -17.52 -3.20 -1.66
C GLY A 100 -18.86 -2.88 -2.30
N ALA A 101 -19.79 -3.81 -2.15
CA ALA A 101 -21.19 -3.68 -2.54
C ALA A 101 -22.12 -3.94 -1.35
N SER A 102 -23.33 -3.38 -1.43
CA SER A 102 -24.45 -3.58 -0.50
C SER A 102 -24.68 -5.07 -0.16
N PRO A 103 -25.11 -5.43 1.07
CA PRO A 103 -25.72 -4.56 2.09
C PRO A 103 -24.89 -4.24 3.35
N TYR A 104 -23.63 -4.67 3.46
CA TYR A 104 -22.95 -4.67 4.76
C TYR A 104 -22.02 -3.47 5.02
N TRP A 105 -21.32 -2.99 3.99
CA TRP A 105 -20.44 -1.82 4.07
C TRP A 105 -20.62 -0.98 2.81
N VAL A 106 -21.24 0.19 2.96
CA VAL A 106 -21.52 1.09 1.84
C VAL A 106 -20.96 2.45 2.19
N GLY A 107 -19.92 2.87 1.46
CA GLY A 107 -19.46 4.25 1.46
C GLY A 107 -20.47 5.18 0.76
N PRO A 108 -20.26 6.50 0.75
CA PRO A 108 -21.17 7.45 0.10
C PRO A 108 -21.39 7.13 -1.39
N ASN A 109 -20.41 6.50 -2.03
CA ASN A 109 -20.48 5.96 -3.38
C ASN A 109 -19.82 4.57 -3.42
N THR A 110 -20.32 3.69 -4.28
CA THR A 110 -19.62 2.46 -4.65
C THR A 110 -18.64 2.73 -5.79
N GLN A 111 -17.54 1.97 -5.82
CA GLN A 111 -16.60 1.92 -6.92
C GLN A 111 -16.20 0.48 -7.19
N ASP A 112 -16.26 0.14 -8.47
CA ASP A 112 -15.72 -1.09 -9.02
C ASP A 112 -14.98 -0.72 -10.33
N SER A 113 -13.65 -0.61 -10.25
CA SER A 113 -12.81 -0.22 -11.39
C SER A 113 -11.78 -1.28 -11.73
N TRP A 114 -11.71 -1.63 -13.01
CA TRP A 114 -10.65 -2.45 -13.58
C TRP A 114 -9.36 -1.69 -13.84
N SER A 115 -9.44 -0.37 -13.96
CA SER A 115 -8.30 0.50 -14.28
C SER A 115 -8.36 1.80 -13.51
N ALA A 116 -7.19 2.38 -13.25
CA ALA A 116 -7.03 3.63 -12.54
C ALA A 116 -5.72 4.31 -12.95
N GLN A 117 -5.47 5.49 -12.40
CA GLN A 117 -4.16 6.11 -12.45
C GLN A 117 -3.49 6.07 -11.08
N VAL A 118 -2.21 5.77 -11.03
CA VAL A 118 -1.42 5.76 -9.80
C VAL A 118 -0.35 6.84 -9.79
N ARG A 119 -0.04 7.34 -8.59
CA ARG A 119 1.08 8.25 -8.34
C ARG A 119 1.80 7.81 -7.06
N VAL A 120 3.13 7.85 -7.10
CA VAL A 120 3.99 7.53 -5.96
C VAL A 120 4.60 8.80 -5.41
N ARG A 121 4.56 8.96 -4.08
CA ARG A 121 5.23 10.04 -3.35
C ARG A 121 6.12 9.43 -2.27
N CYS A 122 7.37 9.87 -2.20
CA CYS A 122 8.34 9.34 -1.24
C CYS A 122 9.01 10.47 -0.46
N TRP A 123 9.30 10.21 0.81
CA TRP A 123 10.07 11.11 1.68
C TRP A 123 11.30 10.40 2.23
N ARG A 124 12.39 11.13 2.26
CA ARG A 124 13.62 10.80 2.99
C ARG A 124 13.40 10.95 4.49
N GLN A 125 14.17 10.21 5.28
CA GLN A 125 14.14 10.37 6.73
C GLN A 125 14.55 11.79 7.15
N SER A 126 15.53 12.38 6.45
CA SER A 126 16.00 13.74 6.69
C SER A 126 14.97 14.82 6.36
N SER A 127 13.97 14.51 5.53
CA SER A 127 12.92 15.44 5.11
C SER A 127 11.70 15.42 6.03
N LEU A 128 11.63 14.47 6.97
CA LEU A 128 10.63 14.50 8.05
C LEU A 128 11.19 15.21 9.28
N PRO A 129 10.33 15.86 10.09
CA PRO A 129 10.74 16.36 11.39
C PRO A 129 11.41 15.26 12.21
N LYS A 130 12.45 15.62 12.97
CA LYS A 130 13.10 14.67 13.87
C LYS A 130 12.04 14.05 14.78
N PRO A 131 11.95 12.71 14.85
CA PRO A 131 10.95 12.07 15.68
C PRO A 131 11.21 12.41 17.15
N ASP A 132 10.14 12.74 17.88
CA ASP A 132 10.20 12.99 19.33
C ASP A 132 10.55 11.70 20.11
N PHE A 133 10.34 10.54 19.49
CA PHE A 133 10.67 9.22 20.04
C PHE A 133 11.15 8.26 18.94
N SER A 134 12.26 7.55 19.18
CA SER A 134 12.78 6.51 18.28
C SER A 134 13.29 5.32 19.10
N LYS A 135 12.94 4.11 18.69
CA LYS A 135 13.37 2.86 19.32
C LYS A 135 13.67 1.80 18.27
N THR A 136 14.89 1.25 18.27
CA THR A 136 15.34 0.19 17.36
C THR A 136 15.38 -1.17 18.08
N GLY A 137 15.27 -2.27 17.32
CA GLY A 137 15.52 -3.62 17.85
C GLY A 137 14.45 -4.18 18.79
N THR A 138 13.18 -3.80 18.64
CA THR A 138 12.10 -4.38 19.46
C THR A 138 11.72 -5.76 18.93
N THR A 139 12.04 -6.81 19.68
CA THR A 139 11.57 -8.16 19.38
C THR A 139 10.06 -8.26 19.64
N ILE A 140 9.27 -8.36 18.58
CA ILE A 140 7.86 -8.75 18.67
C ILE A 140 7.82 -10.28 18.73
N LYS A 141 7.57 -10.84 19.93
CA LYS A 141 7.40 -12.29 20.09
C LYS A 141 5.94 -12.65 19.88
N SER A 142 5.65 -13.43 18.85
CA SER A 142 4.36 -14.12 18.72
C SER A 142 4.36 -15.34 19.64
N THR A 143 4.06 -15.13 20.92
CA THR A 143 3.79 -16.25 21.85
C THR A 143 2.31 -16.22 22.17
N THR A 144 1.55 -17.16 21.59
CA THR A 144 0.15 -17.52 21.91
C THR A 144 -0.69 -16.40 22.53
N GLY A 145 -1.34 -15.61 21.66
CA GLY A 145 -2.39 -14.66 22.06
C GLY A 145 -1.85 -13.27 22.37
N LEU A 146 -2.24 -12.32 21.50
CA LEU A 146 -1.99 -10.87 21.58
C LEU A 146 -0.52 -10.48 21.33
N GLY A 147 -0.13 -10.50 20.05
CA GLY A 147 1.03 -9.76 19.53
C GLY A 147 0.79 -8.24 19.56
N LEU A 148 0.47 -7.70 20.75
CA LEU A 148 0.28 -6.28 20.99
C LEU A 148 1.62 -5.65 21.38
N PHE A 149 2.03 -4.63 20.63
CA PHE A 149 3.05 -3.69 21.07
C PHE A 149 2.35 -2.43 21.56
N GLU A 150 2.28 -2.25 22.88
CA GLU A 150 1.72 -1.04 23.48
C GLU A 150 2.79 0.06 23.51
N LEU A 151 2.49 1.18 22.84
CA LEU A 151 3.20 2.43 23.05
C LEU A 151 2.59 3.14 24.28
N ASN A 152 3.40 3.47 25.29
CA ASN A 152 2.90 4.20 26.45
C ASN A 152 2.37 5.57 26.01
N ARG A 153 1.17 5.92 26.46
CA ARG A 153 0.51 7.21 26.14
C ARG A 153 1.34 8.44 26.52
N LEU A 154 2.28 8.30 27.46
CA LEU A 154 3.18 9.39 27.89
C LEU A 154 4.32 9.66 26.88
N ASP A 155 4.63 8.71 26.01
CA ASP A 155 5.66 8.83 24.97
C ASP A 155 5.10 9.45 23.66
N LEU A 156 3.77 9.55 23.55
CA LEU A 156 3.07 10.05 22.37
C LEU A 156 2.58 11.50 22.62
N LYS A 157 3.40 12.49 22.24
CA LYS A 157 2.93 13.88 22.10
C LYS A 157 2.70 14.18 20.63
N GLY A 158 1.44 14.32 20.21
CA GLY A 158 1.08 14.79 18.86
C GLY A 158 0.52 13.71 17.91
N CYS A 159 0.57 13.99 16.61
CA CYS A 159 0.04 13.14 15.54
C CYS A 159 0.95 11.92 15.32
N VAL A 160 0.37 10.72 15.42
CA VAL A 160 1.08 9.45 15.23
C VAL A 160 0.82 8.93 13.82
N ILE A 161 1.88 8.84 13.01
CA ILE A 161 1.83 8.12 11.72
C ILE A 161 2.30 6.68 12.00
N VAL A 162 1.38 5.72 11.91
CA VAL A 162 1.71 4.29 12.00
C VAL A 162 1.83 3.76 10.58
N GLN A 163 3.06 3.42 10.16
CA GLN A 163 3.29 2.70 8.92
C GLN A 163 3.64 1.25 9.27
N MET A 164 2.78 0.30 8.90
CA MET A 164 3.09 -1.12 9.02
C MET A 164 4.07 -1.51 7.91
N LEU A 165 5.37 -1.62 8.23
CA LEU A 165 6.33 -2.35 7.39
C LEU A 165 6.20 -3.84 7.69
N THR A 166 5.71 -4.61 6.74
CA THR A 166 5.76 -6.08 6.80
C THR A 166 7.08 -6.56 6.20
N PHE A 167 7.94 -7.16 7.01
CA PHE A 167 9.14 -7.84 6.56
C PHE A 167 8.78 -9.26 6.10
N TYR A 168 9.13 -9.63 4.86
CA TYR A 168 9.09 -11.03 4.43
C TYR A 168 10.44 -11.68 4.76
N LEU A 169 10.47 -12.54 5.77
CA LEU A 169 11.65 -13.36 6.08
C LEU A 169 11.60 -14.61 5.18
N GLN A 170 12.30 -14.61 4.06
CA GLN A 170 12.44 -15.82 3.25
C GLN A 170 13.53 -16.71 3.86
N THR A 171 13.14 -17.68 4.69
CA THR A 171 14.05 -18.74 5.14
C THR A 171 14.33 -19.66 3.96
N ARG A 172 15.55 -19.60 3.40
CA ARG A 172 16.05 -20.65 2.52
C ARG A 172 16.39 -21.87 3.37
N THR A 173 15.56 -22.91 3.32
CA THR A 173 15.99 -24.25 3.69
C THR A 173 16.87 -24.77 2.55
N VAL A 174 18.17 -24.79 2.77
CA VAL A 174 19.09 -25.58 1.93
C VAL A 174 18.88 -27.03 2.36
N ILE A 175 18.39 -27.86 1.44
CA ILE A 175 18.39 -29.32 1.58
C ILE A 175 19.74 -29.83 1.09
#